data_AF-A0A942M018-F1
#
_entry.id   AF-A0A942M018-F1
#
_cell.length_a   1.000
_cell.length_b   1.000
_cell.length_c   1.000
_cell.angle_alpha   90.00
_cell.angle_beta   90.00
_cell.angle_gamma   90.00
#
_symmetry.space_group_name_H-M   'P 1'
#
loop_
_entity.id
_entity.type
_entity.pdbx_description
1 polymer ?
#
loop_
_entity_poly.entity_id
_entity_poly.type
_entity_poly.pdbx_seq_one_letter_code
_entity_poly.pdbx_strand_id
1 'polypeptide(L)' 'MNTKKLIGIIILVIILIVLIIQNHAPVQTNILFISVHMPLILLLVIMTGIGFVLGLLVAKFGKTKPKQ' A
#
# COMPACT_ATOMS: atom_id res chain seq x y z
N MET A 1 16.97 15.73 -10.61
CA MET A 1 15.85 14.93 -11.15
C MET A 1 15.42 15.55 -12.47
N ASN A 2 15.63 14.87 -13.60
CA ASN A 2 15.38 15.47 -14.92
C ASN A 2 13.87 15.65 -15.13
N THR A 3 13.43 16.75 -15.74
CA THR A 3 12.01 17.12 -15.89
C THR A 3 11.16 16.01 -16.53
N LYS A 4 11.75 15.24 -17.46
CA LYS A 4 11.11 14.07 -18.10
C LYS A 4 10.80 12.94 -17.10
N LYS A 5 11.70 12.68 -16.14
CA LYS A 5 11.47 11.69 -15.07
C LYS A 5 10.34 12.17 -14.13
N LEU A 6 10.31 13.45 -13.79
CA LEU A 6 9.25 14.01 -12.94
C LEU A 6 7.88 13.92 -13.62
N ILE A 7 7.78 14.27 -14.90
CA ILE A 7 6.54 14.13 -15.68
C ILE A 7 6.08 12.67 -15.73
N GLY A 8 6.99 11.73 -15.97
CA GLY A 8 6.67 10.30 -15.96
C GLY A 8 6.13 9.81 -14.61
N ILE A 9 6.72 10.27 -13.50
CA ILE A 9 6.24 9.93 -12.15
C ILE A 9 4.84 10.51 -11.90
N ILE A 10 4.59 11.76 -12.31
CA ILE A 10 3.28 12.41 -12.15
C ILE A 10 2.20 11.64 -12.92
N ILE A 11 2.46 11.26 -14.18
CA ILE A 11 1.54 10.47 -15.00
C ILE A 11 1.24 9.12 -14.34
N LEU A 12 2.26 8.43 -13.83
CA LEU A 12 2.11 7.16 -13.13
C LEU A 12 1.23 7.29 -11.87
N VAL A 13 1.44 8.35 -11.08
CA VAL A 13 0.64 8.64 -9.88
C VAL A 13 -0.83 8.88 -10.26
N ILE A 14 -1.10 9.66 -11.31
CA ILE A 14 -2.46 9.92 -11.77
C ILE A 14 -3.14 8.61 -12.21
N ILE A 15 -2.46 7.77 -12.98
CA ILE A 15 -2.99 6.45 -13.41
C ILE A 15 -3.33 5.58 -12.20
N LEU A 16 -2.45 5.53 -11.20
CA LEU A 16 -2.70 4.77 -9.98
C LEU A 16 -3.95 5.28 -9.24
N ILE A 17 -4.10 6.59 -9.11
CA ILE A 17 -5.29 7.21 -8.50
C ILE A 17 -6.55 6.85 -9.29
N VAL A 18 -6.51 6.93 -10.62
CA VAL A 18 -7.65 6.57 -11.48
C VAL A 18 -7.99 5.09 -11.34
N LEU A 19 -7.01 4.19 -11.34
CA LEU A 19 -7.25 2.76 -11.11
C LEU A 19 -7.81 2.50 -9.71
N ILE A 20 -7.35 3.24 -8.69
CA ILE A 20 -7.94 3.19 -7.36
C ILE A 20 -9.41 3.57 -7.41
N ILE A 21 -9.75 4.71 -8.03
CA ILE A 21 -11.11 5.27 -8.11
C ILE A 21 -12.04 4.48 -9.03
N GLN A 22 -11.53 3.91 -10.12
CA GLN A 22 -12.32 3.07 -11.02
C GLN A 22 -12.53 1.66 -10.48
N ASN A 23 -11.56 1.12 -9.73
CA ASN A 23 -11.66 -0.22 -9.13
C ASN A 23 -12.38 -0.19 -7.76
N HIS A 24 -13.42 0.63 -7.66
CA HIS A 24 -14.35 0.70 -6.52
C HIS A 24 -15.41 -0.41 -6.57
N ALA A 25 -15.18 -1.51 -7.28
CA ALA A 25 -16.03 -2.68 -7.16
C ALA A 25 -16.06 -3.10 -5.67
N PRO A 26 -17.21 -2.98 -4.98
CA PRO A 26 -17.26 -3.19 -3.54
C PRO A 26 -17.00 -4.67 -3.27
N VAL A 27 -15.88 -4.98 -2.63
CA VAL A 27 -15.56 -6.34 -2.20
C VAL A 27 -16.06 -6.49 -0.77
N GLN A 28 -16.84 -7.55 -0.53
CA GLN A 28 -17.25 -7.91 0.81
C GLN A 28 -16.05 -8.44 1.58
N THR A 29 -15.62 -7.69 2.59
CA THR A 29 -14.50 -8.09 3.45
C THR A 29 -15.03 -8.45 4.82
N ASN A 30 -14.93 -9.73 5.17
CA ASN A 30 -15.33 -10.26 6.47
C ASN A 30 -14.09 -10.35 7.37
N ILE A 31 -13.92 -9.37 8.25
CA ILE A 31 -12.84 -9.33 9.23
C ILE A 31 -13.38 -9.88 10.55
N LEU A 32 -13.19 -11.18 10.77
CA LEU A 32 -13.49 -11.99 11.98
C LEU A 32 -14.92 -11.89 12.57
N PHE A 33 -15.43 -10.71 12.86
CA PHE A 33 -16.81 -10.42 13.31
C PHE A 33 -17.43 -9.17 12.66
N ILE A 34 -16.72 -8.52 11.73
CA ILE A 34 -17.11 -7.25 11.12
C ILE A 34 -17.10 -7.41 9.60
N SER A 35 -18.26 -7.18 8.97
CA SER A 35 -18.40 -7.14 7.52
C SER A 35 -18.32 -5.70 7.04
N VAL A 36 -17.23 -5.34 6.37
CA VAL A 36 -17.02 -4.02 5.78
C VAL A 36 -17.11 -4.14 4.27
N HIS A 37 -17.92 -3.27 3.65
CA HIS A 37 -17.95 -3.10 2.21
C HIS A 37 -16.93 -2.02 1.85
N MET A 38 -15.77 -2.42 1.33
CA MET A 38 -14.74 -1.49 0.89
C MET A 38 -14.14 -1.89 -0.45
N PRO A 39 -13.62 -0.92 -1.22
CA PRO A 39 -12.84 -1.21 -2.43
C PRO A 39 -11.62 -2.08 -2.09
N LEU A 40 -11.39 -3.15 -2.85
CA LEU A 40 -10.24 -4.04 -2.65
C LEU A 40 -8.90 -3.29 -2.67
N ILE A 41 -8.79 -2.29 -3.53
CA ILE A 41 -7.57 -1.48 -3.67
C ILE A 41 -7.26 -0.70 -2.38
N LEU A 42 -8.28 -0.24 -1.66
CA LEU A 42 -8.11 0.47 -0.40
C LEU A 42 -7.60 -0.48 0.69
N LEU A 43 -8.17 -1.68 0.75
CA LEU A 43 -7.69 -2.75 1.64
C LEU A 43 -6.22 -3.10 1.34
N LEU A 44 -5.86 -3.27 0.07
CA LEU A 44 -4.50 -3.59 -0.35
C LEU A 44 -3.50 -2.49 0.02
N VAL A 45 -3.85 -1.22 -0.20
CA VAL A 45 -3.00 -0.08 0.18
C VAL A 45 -2.79 -0.03 1.69
N ILE A 46 -3.86 -0.19 2.48
CA ILE A 46 -3.77 -0.20 3.95
C ILE A 46 -2.92 -1.37 4.44
N MET A 47 -3.20 -2.60 3.97
CA MET A 47 -2.44 -3.79 4.37
C MET A 47 -0.96 -3.68 4.00
N THR A 48 -0.66 -3.20 2.78
CA THR A 48 0.72 -3.00 2.32
C THR A 48 1.42 -1.93 3.15
N GLY A 49 0.74 -0.81 3.44
CA GLY A 49 1.27 0.25 4.29
C GLY A 49 1.58 -0.23 5.71
N ILE A 50 0.67 -0.98 6.33
CA ILE A 50 0.87 -1.57 7.66
C ILE A 50 2.07 -2.54 7.63
N GLY A 51 2.10 -3.46 6.67
CA GLY A 51 3.20 -4.43 6.54
C GLY A 51 4.56 -3.76 6.31
N PHE A 52 4.60 -2.70 5.49
CA PHE A 52 5.81 -1.91 5.25
C PHE A 52 6.30 -1.20 6.51
N VAL A 53 5.40 -0.50 7.23
CA VAL A 53 5.75 0.18 8.49
C VAL A 53 6.25 -0.83 9.52
N LEU A 54 5.57 -1.96 9.69
CA LEU A 54 6.01 -3.04 10.58
C LEU A 54 7.39 -3.58 10.17
N GLY A 55 7.62 -3.78 8.87
CA GLY A 55 8.92 -4.20 8.34
C GLY A 55 10.03 -3.20 8.63
N LEU A 56 9.78 -1.89 8.47
CA LEU A 56 10.72 -0.83 8.83
C LEU A 56 11.01 -0.81 10.33
N LEU A 57 9.99 -0.98 11.18
CA LEU A 57 10.15 -1.05 12.63
C LEU A 57 11.00 -2.26 13.02
N VAL A 58 10.76 -3.43 12.43
CA VAL A 58 11.58 -4.63 12.67
C VAL A 58 13.00 -4.45 12.15
N ALA A 59 13.21 -3.82 10.99
CA ALA A 59 14.55 -3.55 10.48
C ALA A 59 15.33 -2.58 11.38
N LYS A 60 14.65 -1.59 11.97
CA LYS A 60 15.28 -0.56 12.81
C LYS A 60 15.51 -1.01 14.26
N PHE A 61 14.59 -1.78 14.83
CA PHE A 61 14.61 -2.18 16.24
C PHE A 61 14.87 -3.67 16.46
N GLY A 62 14.80 -4.48 15.41
CA GLY A 62 15.17 -5.88 15.46
C GLY A 62 16.65 -6.01 15.77
N LYS A 63 16.98 -6.70 16.86
CA LYS A 63 18.36 -7.05 17.19
C LYS A 63 18.88 -7.97 16.09
N THR A 64 19.57 -7.40 15.10
CA THR A 64 20.35 -8.16 14.14
C THR A 64 21.45 -8.83 14.95
N LYS A 65 21.32 -10.14 15.20
CA LYS A 65 22.43 -10.88 15.81
C LYS A 65 23.63 -10.71 14.87
N PRO A 66 24.80 -10.25 15.36
CA PRO A 66 25.98 -10.19 14.53
C PRO A 66 26.23 -11.59 13.98
N LYS A 67 26.35 -11.67 12.65
CA LYS A 67 26.70 -12.90 11.94
C LYS A 67 28.16 -13.19 12.31
N GLN A 68 28.35 -14.02 13.34
CA GLN A 68 29.65 -14.59 13.70
C GLN A 68 30.13 -15.53 12.59
#